data_AF-A0A536NI39-F1
#
_entry.id   AF-A0A536NI39-F1
#
_cell.length_a   1.000
_cell.length_b   1.000
_cell.length_c   1.000
_cell.angle_alpha   90.00
_cell.angle_beta   90.00
_cell.angle_gamma   90.00
#
_symmetry.space_group_name_H-M   'P 1'
#
loop_
_entity.id
_entity.type
_entity.pdbx_description
1 polymer ?
#
loop_
_entity_poly.entity_id
_entity_poly.type
_entity_poly.pdbx_seq_one_letter_code
_entity_poly.pdbx_strand_id
1 'polypeptide(L)'
;MTMIDIHGIQPGWEVFDATGAKVGDVVSMGPNYIHIKTGGLFSKDFYVPATAIADVEEHRVELSVPKGDVSSQGWDKPPAETVSSGTGGGADAS
;
A
#
# COMPACT_ATOMS: atom_id res chain seq x y z
N MET A 1 11.94 18.15 -7.63
CA MET A 1 11.69 16.89 -6.91
C MET A 1 10.33 17.04 -6.25
N THR A 2 9.27 16.64 -6.93
CA THR A 2 7.90 16.77 -6.41
C THR A 2 7.74 15.72 -5.32
N MET A 3 7.72 16.16 -4.06
CA MET A 3 7.27 15.30 -2.97
C MET A 3 5.78 15.07 -3.21
N ILE A 4 5.36 13.81 -3.26
CA ILE A 4 3.93 13.48 -3.30
C ILE A 4 3.34 13.98 -1.98
N ASP A 5 2.44 14.95 -2.07
CA ASP A 5 1.90 15.66 -0.90
C ASP A 5 0.76 14.84 -0.31
N ILE A 6 1.12 13.78 0.44
CA ILE A 6 0.15 12.92 1.14
C ILE A 6 -0.63 13.67 2.23
N HIS A 7 -0.21 14.88 2.60
CA HIS A 7 -0.89 15.75 3.57
C HIS A 7 -2.28 16.20 3.10
N GLY A 8 -2.54 16.18 1.78
CA GLY A 8 -3.84 16.52 1.22
C GLY A 8 -4.86 15.38 1.26
N ILE A 9 -4.44 14.14 1.53
CA ILE A 9 -5.32 12.97 1.58
C ILE A 9 -6.23 13.10 2.81
N GLN A 10 -7.49 12.66 2.72
CA GLN A 10 -8.39 12.62 3.88
C GLN A 10 -8.97 11.22 4.11
N PRO A 11 -9.35 10.90 5.36
CA PRO A 11 -10.14 9.71 5.64
C PRO A 11 -11.42 9.69 4.80
N GLY A 12 -11.76 8.53 4.25
CA GLY A 12 -12.90 8.33 3.35
C GLY A 12 -12.53 8.39 1.86
N TRP A 13 -11.28 8.66 1.50
CA TRP A 13 -10.83 8.62 0.11
C TRP A 13 -10.74 7.19 -0.41
N GLU A 14 -10.97 7.04 -1.71
CA GLU A 14 -10.96 5.74 -2.37
C GLU A 14 -9.55 5.43 -2.89
N VAL A 15 -9.08 4.21 -2.60
CA VAL A 15 -7.75 3.76 -3.02
C VAL A 15 -7.90 2.73 -4.12
N PHE A 16 -7.22 2.97 -5.24
CA PHE A 16 -7.21 2.14 -6.42
C PHE A 16 -5.81 1.58 -6.66
N ASP A 17 -5.74 0.38 -7.20
CA ASP A 17 -4.46 -0.21 -7.59
C ASP A 17 -4.03 0.26 -8.98
N ALA A 18 -2.83 -0.16 -9.42
CA ALA A 18 -2.26 0.20 -10.73
C ALA A 18 -3.14 -0.20 -11.94
N THR A 19 -4.06 -1.15 -11.77
CA THR A 19 -5.03 -1.57 -12.80
C THR A 19 -6.34 -0.77 -12.76
N GLY A 20 -6.49 0.13 -11.79
CA GLY A 20 -7.70 0.91 -11.57
C GLY A 20 -8.79 0.17 -10.79
N ALA A 21 -8.50 -0.96 -10.13
CA ALA A 21 -9.49 -1.63 -9.30
C ALA A 21 -9.47 -1.07 -7.87
N LYS A 22 -10.67 -0.93 -7.28
CA LYS A 22 -10.81 -0.42 -5.90
C LYS A 22 -10.20 -1.43 -4.91
N VAL A 23 -9.18 -0.97 -4.19
CA VAL A 23 -8.53 -1.73 -3.12
C VAL A 23 -9.32 -1.59 -1.84
N GLY A 24 -9.65 -0.35 -1.47
CA GLY A 24 -10.30 -0.03 -0.21
C GLY A 24 -10.46 1.47 -0.01
N ASP A 25 -10.63 1.86 1.24
CA ASP A 25 -10.90 3.24 1.64
C ASP A 25 -9.86 3.69 2.69
N VAL A 26 -9.41 4.94 2.61
CA VAL A 26 -8.47 5.53 3.58
C VAL A 26 -9.18 5.68 4.92
N VAL A 27 -8.61 5.10 5.97
CA VAL A 27 -9.15 5.22 7.34
C VAL A 27 -8.35 6.22 8.17
N SER A 28 -7.03 6.27 7.96
CA SER A 28 -6.14 7.18 8.67
C SER A 28 -4.84 7.34 7.89
N MET A 29 -4.00 8.30 8.29
CA MET A 29 -2.73 8.60 7.63
C MET A 29 -1.63 8.74 8.67
N GLY A 30 -0.48 8.16 8.36
CA GLY A 30 0.76 8.38 9.08
C GLY A 30 1.62 9.45 8.40
N PRO A 31 2.79 9.76 8.99
CA PRO A 31 3.71 10.76 8.44
C PRO A 31 4.36 10.35 7.10
N ASN A 32 4.39 9.06 6.76
CA ASN A 32 4.99 8.56 5.52
C ASN A 32 4.26 7.33 4.93
N TYR A 33 3.02 7.10 5.37
CA TYR A 33 2.19 5.98 4.94
C TYR A 33 0.72 6.34 5.10
N ILE A 34 -0.16 5.68 4.36
CA ILE A 34 -1.60 5.75 4.54
C ILE A 34 -2.11 4.41 5.06
N HIS A 35 -3.08 4.47 5.97
CA HIS A 35 -3.76 3.31 6.49
C HIS A 35 -5.09 3.17 5.76
N ILE A 36 -5.25 2.06 5.07
CA ILE A 36 -6.43 1.76 4.26
C ILE A 36 -7.13 0.52 4.80
N LYS A 37 -8.43 0.47 4.63
CA LYS A 37 -9.25 -0.69 4.97
C LYS A 37 -9.79 -1.30 3.69
N THR A 38 -9.53 -2.58 3.48
CA THR A 38 -10.04 -3.31 2.32
C THR A 38 -11.52 -3.60 2.53
N GLY A 39 -12.38 -3.12 1.63
CA GLY A 39 -13.82 -3.39 1.68
C GLY A 39 -14.14 -4.85 1.37
N GLY A 40 -14.99 -5.48 2.19
CA GLY A 40 -15.44 -6.87 2.07
C GLY A 40 -15.88 -7.49 3.40
N LEU A 41 -16.38 -8.74 3.37
CA LEU A 41 -16.82 -9.48 4.56
C LEU A 41 -15.66 -9.76 5.55
N PHE A 42 -14.42 -9.75 5.04
CA PHE A 42 -13.18 -9.83 5.82
C PHE A 42 -12.42 -8.52 5.68
N SER A 43 -12.91 -7.49 6.35
CA SER A 43 -12.22 -6.21 6.46
C SER A 43 -10.80 -6.42 7.01
N LYS A 44 -9.79 -6.05 6.22
CA LYS A 44 -8.39 -6.16 6.59
C LYS A 44 -7.70 -4.82 6.39
N ASP A 45 -6.93 -4.47 7.40
CA ASP A 45 -6.18 -3.23 7.52
C ASP A 45 -4.85 -3.36 6.78
N PHE A 46 -4.53 -2.41 5.90
CA PHE A 46 -3.29 -2.37 5.13
C PHE A 46 -2.57 -1.04 5.28
N TYR A 47 -1.24 -1.10 5.42
CA TYR A 47 -0.37 0.06 5.58
C TYR A 47 0.40 0.30 4.29
N VAL A 48 -0.04 1.28 3.50
CA VAL A 48 0.56 1.61 2.21
C VAL A 48 1.60 2.72 2.39
N PRO A 49 2.89 2.49 2.10
CA PRO A 49 3.91 3.53 2.18
C PRO A 49 3.73 4.55 1.04
N ALA A 50 4.11 5.80 1.28
CA ALA A 50 4.04 6.86 0.27
C ALA A 50 4.84 6.54 -1.00
N THR A 51 5.90 5.73 -0.89
CA THR A 51 6.72 5.25 -2.01
C THR A 51 5.96 4.32 -2.97
N ALA A 52 4.84 3.74 -2.53
CA ALA A 52 4.02 2.87 -3.34
C ALA A 52 2.80 3.57 -3.96
N ILE A 53 2.61 4.86 -3.64
CA ILE A 53 1.61 5.72 -4.25
C ILE A 53 2.17 6.19 -5.59
N ALA A 54 1.48 5.87 -6.67
CA ALA A 54 1.83 6.37 -8.00
C ALA A 54 1.35 7.82 -8.17
N ASP A 55 0.11 8.08 -7.79
CA ASP A 55 -0.54 9.37 -7.96
C ASP A 55 -1.63 9.61 -6.89
N VAL A 56 -1.92 10.88 -6.65
CA VAL A 56 -2.94 11.34 -5.69
C VAL A 56 -3.79 12.38 -6.39
N GLU A 57 -5.05 12.03 -6.65
CA GLU A 57 -6.05 12.90 -7.24
C GLU A 57 -7.07 13.36 -6.18
N GLU A 58 -7.93 14.33 -6.51
CA GLU A 58 -9.02 14.76 -5.63
C GLU A 58 -9.91 13.56 -5.27
N HIS A 59 -9.84 13.14 -4.00
CA HIS A 59 -10.61 12.05 -3.40
C HIS A 59 -10.22 10.64 -3.85
N ARG A 60 -9.12 10.50 -4.59
CA ARG A 60 -8.68 9.23 -5.18
C ARG A 60 -7.17 9.05 -5.03
N VAL A 61 -6.75 7.91 -4.49
CA VAL A 61 -5.34 7.54 -4.38
C VAL A 61 -5.07 6.38 -5.32
N GLU A 62 -4.06 6.51 -6.19
CA GLU A 62 -3.66 5.46 -7.12
C GLU A 62 -2.32 4.85 -6.69
N LEU A 63 -2.28 3.52 -6.58
CA LEU A 63 -1.07 2.79 -6.23
C LEU A 63 -0.28 2.42 -7.46
N SER A 64 1.04 2.40 -7.33
CA SER A 64 1.93 1.92 -8.39
C SER A 64 1.94 0.39 -8.54
N VAL A 65 1.34 -0.34 -7.58
CA VAL A 65 1.30 -1.81 -7.59
C VAL A 65 -0.14 -2.32 -7.67
N PRO A 66 -0.36 -3.47 -8.34
CA PRO A 66 -1.68 -4.08 -8.42
C PRO A 66 -2.10 -4.77 -7.11
N LYS A 67 -3.41 -4.85 -6.85
CA LYS A 67 -3.98 -5.45 -5.62
C LYS A 67 -3.51 -6.88 -5.36
N GLY A 68 -3.27 -7.66 -6.42
CA GLY A 68 -2.74 -9.01 -6.33
C GLY A 68 -1.36 -9.08 -5.69
N ASP A 69 -0.52 -8.08 -5.93
CA ASP A 69 0.83 -7.96 -5.37
C ASP A 69 0.83 -7.28 -4.00
N VAL A 70 -0.21 -6.51 -3.63
CA VAL A 70 -0.33 -5.88 -2.30
C VAL A 70 -0.22 -6.92 -1.17
N SER A 71 -0.83 -8.09 -1.34
CA SER A 71 -0.73 -9.19 -0.36
C SER A 71 0.69 -9.78 -0.31
N SER A 72 1.39 -9.81 -1.45
CA SER A 72 2.79 -10.27 -1.58
C SER A 72 3.80 -9.25 -1.04
N GLN A 73 3.43 -7.96 -1.00
CA GLN A 73 4.26 -6.87 -0.47
C GLN A 73 4.30 -6.88 1.07
N GLY A 74 3.43 -7.65 1.74
CA GLY A 74 3.42 -7.75 3.20
C GLY A 74 2.85 -6.54 3.93
N TRP A 75 2.06 -5.69 3.25
CA TRP A 75 1.42 -4.51 3.85
C TRP A 75 0.27 -4.83 4.83
N ASP A 76 -0.02 -6.12 5.02
CA ASP A 76 -0.88 -6.65 6.09
C ASP A 76 -0.34 -6.34 7.51
N LYS A 77 0.94 -5.99 7.59
CA LYS A 77 1.59 -5.50 8.81
C LYS A 77 2.11 -4.09 8.54
N PRO A 78 2.18 -3.22 9.57
CA PRO A 78 2.89 -1.95 9.42
C PRO A 78 4.29 -2.25 8.90
N PRO A 79 4.81 -1.46 7.95
CA PRO A 79 6.15 -1.67 7.44
C PRO A 79 7.12 -1.61 8.62
N ALA A 80 7.56 -2.78 9.10
CA ALA A 80 8.77 -2.85 9.89
C ALA A 80 9.87 -2.39 8.93
N GLU A 81 10.58 -1.33 9.30
CA GLU A 81 11.73 -0.83 8.54
C GLU A 81 12.50 -2.04 8.02
N THR A 82 12.54 -2.16 6.71
CA THR A 82 12.96 -3.33 5.94
C THR A 82 14.05 -4.14 6.62
N VAL A 83 13.73 -5.37 7.03
CA VAL A 83 14.73 -6.44 7.02
C VAL A 83 14.27 -7.43 5.98
N SER A 84 14.76 -7.19 4.76
CA SER A 84 14.72 -8.09 3.62
C SER A 84 14.97 -9.52 4.10
N SER A 85 13.92 -10.34 4.20
CA SER A 85 14.06 -11.78 4.37
C SER A 85 14.07 -12.41 2.99
N GLY A 86 15.09 -12.07 2.21
CA GLY A 86 15.62 -12.96 1.19
C GLY A 86 16.34 -14.13 1.87
N THR A 87 15.57 -15.06 2.45
CA THR A 87 16.07 -16.31 3.03
C THR A 87 15.25 -17.44 2.44
N GLY A 88 15.77 -18.39 1.65
CA GLY A 88 17.11 -18.59 1.15
C GLY A 88 17.01 -19.60 0.00
N GLY A 89 17.54 -19.26 -1.16
CA GLY A 89 17.71 -20.19 -2.29
C GLY A 89 19.10 -20.81 -2.22
N GLY A 90 19.36 -21.64 -1.21
CA GLY A 90 20.53 -22.52 -1.20
C GLY A 90 20.26 -23.70 -2.12
N ALA A 91 20.67 -23.58 -3.38
CA ALA A 91 20.74 -24.71 -4.31
C ALA A 91 22.22 -25.06 -4.47
N ASP A 92 22.78 -25.79 -3.52
CA ASP A 92 24.03 -26.54 -3.70
C ASP A 92 23.70 -28.03 -3.81
N ALA A 93 23.55 -28.48 -5.05
CA ALA A 93 23.64 -29.90 -5.41
C ALA A 93 24.96 -30.09 -6.16
N SER A 94 25.88 -30.87 -5.60
CA SER A 94 27.06 -31.42 -6.27
C SER A 94 27.35 -32.80 -5.73
#